data_AF-A0A2N2IMQ1-F1
#
_entry.id   AF-A0A2N2IMQ1-F1
#
_cell.length_a   1.000
_cell.length_b   1.000
_cell.length_c   1.000
_cell.angle_alpha   90.00
_cell.angle_beta   90.00
_cell.angle_gamma   90.00
#
_symmetry.space_group_name_H-M   'P 1'
#
loop_
_entity.id
_entity.type
_entity.pdbx_description
1 polymer ?
#
loop_
_entity_poly.entity_id
_entity_poly.type
_entity_poly.pdbx_seq_one_letter_code
_entity_poly.pdbx_strand_id
1 'polypeptide(L)'
;ETHATNSYKPDFFNSTKAYTGIGFEKMYYPQEFSAGYDTYFAAGDVTDENYMFDGVLLSQNLEFIAKRIKENPTLPIFNYVIGMYGHTPHDLNLNKRPRTITMLGKFQDEGLEKAANQYYYRTEAIAAYVKGLIAADPKSLIILVSDHLPSLSGGQTYQDLNYLDGKIGATFLNRIYIIENGRPVRQNTIHHYDIPRIILNYATRGKYCREHACNFTAHDTPVTQTAFRDDYLDIMSQAMDAGSAIRLFDPKAQCVQ
;
A
#
# COMPACT_ATOMS: atom_id res chain seq x y z
N GLU A 1 16.63 -17.41 4.75
CA GLU A 1 15.63 -17.85 3.77
C GLU A 1 15.07 -16.68 3.01
N THR A 2 14.72 -16.88 1.75
CA THR A 2 14.13 -15.86 0.88
C THR A 2 12.81 -16.36 0.31
N HIS A 3 11.73 -15.63 0.59
CA HIS A 3 10.36 -16.00 0.25
C HIS A 3 9.71 -14.92 -0.63
N ALA A 4 9.17 -15.31 -1.78
CA ALA A 4 8.35 -14.46 -2.63
C ALA A 4 6.88 -14.93 -2.60
N THR A 5 5.98 -14.13 -2.06
CA THR A 5 4.53 -14.38 -2.10
C THR A 5 3.91 -13.47 -3.14
N ASN A 6 3.26 -14.05 -4.15
CA ASN A 6 2.57 -13.31 -5.20
C ASN A 6 1.09 -13.70 -5.23
N SER A 7 0.19 -12.74 -5.10
CA SER A 7 -1.25 -12.99 -4.98
C SER A 7 -1.96 -13.36 -6.29
N TYR A 8 -1.22 -13.55 -7.39
CA TYR A 8 -1.80 -13.84 -8.70
C TYR A 8 -1.22 -15.11 -9.33
N LYS A 9 -1.43 -15.31 -10.62
CA LYS A 9 -1.05 -16.52 -11.34
C LYS A 9 0.47 -16.65 -11.48
N PRO A 10 1.02 -17.87 -11.38
CA PRO A 10 2.38 -18.14 -11.84
C PRO A 10 2.60 -17.65 -13.27
N ASP A 11 3.82 -17.22 -13.57
CA ASP A 11 4.28 -16.76 -14.90
C ASP A 11 3.62 -15.50 -15.45
N PHE A 12 2.65 -14.92 -14.74
CA PHE A 12 2.23 -13.55 -15.02
C PHE A 12 3.46 -12.64 -14.84
N PHE A 13 3.75 -11.84 -15.87
CA PHE A 13 5.01 -11.08 -16.02
C PHE A 13 6.30 -11.92 -15.88
N ASN A 14 6.26 -13.20 -16.25
CA ASN A 14 7.42 -14.12 -16.16
C ASN A 14 8.00 -14.20 -14.73
N SER A 15 7.14 -14.04 -13.73
CA SER A 15 7.51 -13.90 -12.32
C SER A 15 8.27 -15.11 -11.77
N THR A 16 7.95 -16.35 -12.16
CA THR A 16 8.68 -17.54 -11.69
C THR A 16 10.16 -17.47 -12.06
N LYS A 17 10.46 -17.20 -13.33
CA LYS A 17 11.84 -17.08 -13.84
C LYS A 17 12.54 -15.88 -13.23
N ALA A 18 11.83 -14.77 -13.01
CA ALA A 18 12.39 -13.61 -12.34
C ALA A 18 12.82 -13.94 -10.91
N TYR A 19 11.93 -14.54 -10.11
CA TYR A 19 12.22 -14.93 -8.72
C TYR A 19 13.34 -15.95 -8.63
N THR A 20 13.34 -16.98 -9.47
CA THR A 20 14.44 -17.94 -9.54
C THR A 20 15.75 -17.26 -9.95
N GLY A 21 15.71 -16.40 -10.97
CA GLY A 21 16.89 -15.72 -11.51
C GLY A 21 17.57 -14.76 -10.54
N ILE A 22 16.82 -14.18 -9.60
CA ILE A 22 17.36 -13.30 -8.54
C ILE A 22 17.62 -14.03 -7.21
N GLY A 23 17.40 -15.35 -7.16
CA GLY A 23 17.80 -16.19 -6.03
C GLY A 23 16.79 -16.33 -4.88
N PHE A 24 15.49 -16.19 -5.15
CA PHE A 24 14.48 -16.60 -4.17
C PHE A 24 14.49 -18.12 -4.00
N GLU A 25 14.56 -18.57 -2.74
CA GLU A 25 14.53 -20.00 -2.37
C GLU A 25 13.12 -20.58 -2.49
N LYS A 26 12.11 -19.77 -2.16
CA LYS A 26 10.70 -20.16 -2.16
C LYS A 26 9.85 -19.10 -2.87
N MET A 27 8.88 -19.58 -3.64
CA MET A 27 7.86 -18.74 -4.26
C MET A 27 6.49 -19.37 -4.02
N TYR A 28 5.52 -18.53 -3.65
CA TYR A 28 4.19 -18.94 -3.27
C TYR A 28 3.15 -18.17 -4.08
N TYR A 29 2.17 -18.90 -4.60
CA TYR A 29 1.03 -18.39 -5.35
C TYR A 29 -0.27 -18.95 -4.74
N PRO A 30 -1.44 -18.35 -4.96
CA PRO A 30 -2.70 -18.90 -4.44
C PRO A 30 -2.94 -20.31 -4.96
N GLN A 31 -3.45 -21.20 -4.10
CA GLN A 31 -3.77 -22.59 -4.42
C GLN A 31 -4.56 -22.74 -5.74
N GLU A 32 -5.49 -21.82 -5.99
CA GLU A 32 -6.36 -21.78 -7.17
C GLU A 32 -5.60 -21.57 -8.48
N PHE A 33 -4.38 -21.04 -8.42
CA PHE A 33 -3.54 -20.78 -9.59
C PHE A 33 -2.28 -21.64 -9.63
N SER A 34 -2.00 -22.43 -8.59
CA SER A 34 -0.69 -23.02 -8.35
C SER A 34 -0.74 -24.55 -8.28
N ALA A 35 -1.54 -25.19 -9.13
CA ALA A 35 -1.60 -26.65 -9.21
C ALA A 35 -0.19 -27.24 -9.42
N GLY A 36 0.27 -28.05 -8.48
CA GLY A 36 1.61 -28.66 -8.49
C GLY A 36 2.72 -27.84 -7.83
N TYR A 37 2.44 -26.66 -7.26
CA TYR A 37 3.37 -25.88 -6.45
C TYR A 37 3.07 -26.04 -4.96
N ASP A 38 4.10 -26.01 -4.13
CA ASP A 38 3.96 -25.89 -2.68
C ASP A 38 3.50 -24.46 -2.34
N THR A 39 2.40 -24.32 -1.59
CA THR A 39 1.87 -23.02 -1.17
C THR A 39 1.11 -23.10 0.14
N TYR A 40 1.13 -22.00 0.89
CA TYR A 40 0.51 -21.91 2.22
C TYR A 40 -0.83 -21.16 2.21
N PHE A 41 -1.26 -20.57 1.09
CA PHE A 41 -2.40 -19.66 1.07
C PHE A 41 -3.33 -19.87 -0.14
N ALA A 42 -4.59 -19.50 0.06
CA ALA A 42 -5.63 -19.52 -0.98
C ALA A 42 -6.08 -18.09 -1.30
N ALA A 43 -6.60 -17.87 -2.51
CA ALA A 43 -7.16 -16.59 -2.94
C ALA A 43 -8.41 -16.21 -2.15
N GLY A 44 -9.13 -17.20 -1.63
CA GLY A 44 -10.38 -17.00 -0.91
C GLY A 44 -11.50 -16.59 -1.85
N ASP A 45 -12.48 -15.87 -1.32
CA ASP A 45 -13.63 -15.43 -2.12
C ASP A 45 -13.29 -14.17 -2.94
N VAL A 46 -13.28 -14.34 -4.26
CA VAL A 46 -13.08 -13.31 -5.28
C VAL A 46 -14.37 -13.01 -6.04
N THR A 47 -15.54 -13.38 -5.50
CA THR A 47 -16.83 -13.04 -6.10
C THR A 47 -16.96 -11.53 -6.24
N ASP A 48 -17.37 -11.07 -7.42
CA ASP A 48 -17.51 -9.66 -7.82
C ASP A 48 -16.20 -8.85 -7.82
N GLU A 49 -15.05 -9.51 -7.72
CA GLU A 49 -13.72 -8.87 -7.73
C GLU A 49 -12.76 -9.66 -8.62
N ASN A 50 -12.02 -8.99 -9.50
CA ASN A 50 -11.10 -9.69 -10.40
C ASN A 50 -9.84 -10.24 -9.72
N TYR A 51 -9.55 -9.75 -8.50
CA TYR A 51 -8.31 -10.04 -7.79
C TYR A 51 -8.58 -10.29 -6.31
N MET A 52 -7.75 -11.14 -5.71
CA MET A 52 -7.75 -11.42 -4.28
C MET A 52 -7.60 -10.14 -3.46
N PHE A 53 -8.46 -9.95 -2.45
CA PHE A 53 -8.35 -8.83 -1.52
C PHE A 53 -7.05 -8.87 -0.71
N ASP A 54 -6.34 -7.75 -0.63
CA ASP A 54 -5.05 -7.64 0.10
C ASP A 54 -5.16 -8.09 1.57
N GLY A 55 -6.29 -7.87 2.25
CA GLY A 55 -6.46 -8.36 3.63
C GLY A 55 -6.44 -9.87 3.77
N VAL A 56 -6.89 -10.61 2.75
CA VAL A 56 -6.82 -12.08 2.73
C VAL A 56 -5.39 -12.54 2.48
N LEU A 57 -4.64 -11.81 1.63
CA LEU A 57 -3.24 -12.10 1.31
C LEU A 57 -2.35 -11.85 2.54
N LEU A 58 -2.47 -10.65 3.11
CA LEU A 58 -1.60 -10.17 4.17
C LEU A 58 -1.83 -10.94 5.48
N SER A 59 -3.08 -11.31 5.80
CA SER A 59 -3.37 -12.11 7.00
C SER A 59 -2.74 -13.51 6.94
N GLN A 60 -2.88 -14.21 5.81
CA GLN A 60 -2.27 -15.53 5.62
C GLN A 60 -0.74 -15.46 5.59
N ASN A 61 -0.15 -14.45 4.93
CA ASN A 61 1.30 -14.26 4.97
C ASN A 61 1.81 -13.95 6.38
N LEU A 62 1.09 -13.12 7.15
CA LEU A 62 1.46 -12.81 8.53
C LEU A 62 1.47 -14.07 9.40
N GLU A 63 0.43 -14.91 9.29
CA GLU A 63 0.38 -16.17 10.03
C GLU A 63 1.58 -17.07 9.68
N PHE A 64 1.88 -17.22 8.38
CA PHE A 64 3.01 -18.00 7.89
C PHE A 64 4.36 -17.48 8.43
N ILE A 65 4.63 -16.19 8.29
CA ILE A 65 5.91 -15.58 8.72
C ILE A 65 6.03 -15.55 10.24
N ALA A 66 4.97 -15.22 10.97
CA ALA A 66 5.00 -15.21 12.44
C ALA A 66 5.28 -16.61 13.00
N LYS A 67 4.68 -17.66 12.41
CA LYS A 67 5.01 -19.04 12.74
C LYS A 67 6.48 -19.37 12.46
N ARG A 68 7.00 -18.98 11.29
CA ARG A 68 8.40 -19.23 10.91
C ARG A 68 9.40 -18.57 11.86
N ILE A 69 9.15 -17.31 12.24
CA ILE A 69 9.94 -16.56 13.22
C ILE A 69 9.91 -17.27 14.58
N LYS A 70 8.74 -17.70 15.04
CA LYS A 70 8.59 -18.40 16.32
C LYS A 70 9.35 -19.73 16.35
N GLU A 71 9.30 -20.49 15.26
CA GLU A 71 9.98 -21.79 15.14
C GLU A 71 11.50 -21.63 14.97
N ASN A 72 11.96 -20.54 14.36
CA ASN A 72 13.37 -20.31 14.03
C ASN A 72 13.79 -18.85 14.33
N PRO A 73 13.90 -18.45 15.61
CA PRO A 73 14.04 -17.04 16.01
C PRO A 73 15.36 -16.38 15.60
N THR A 74 16.37 -17.17 15.21
CA THR A 74 17.68 -16.67 14.77
C THR A 74 17.87 -16.68 13.26
N LEU A 75 16.92 -17.26 12.51
CA LEU A 75 17.02 -17.41 11.07
C LEU A 75 16.62 -16.08 10.39
N PRO A 76 17.52 -15.45 9.61
CA PRO A 76 17.14 -14.28 8.83
C PRO A 76 16.16 -14.65 7.72
N ILE A 77 15.06 -13.90 7.64
CA ILE A 77 14.00 -14.10 6.66
C ILE A 77 13.91 -12.84 5.80
N PHE A 78 14.00 -13.02 4.48
CA PHE A 78 13.61 -12.01 3.52
C PHE A 78 12.22 -12.37 2.98
N ASN A 79 11.20 -11.59 3.35
CA ASN A 79 9.81 -11.81 2.95
C ASN A 79 9.40 -10.72 1.95
N TYR A 80 9.18 -11.11 0.69
CA TYR A 80 8.70 -10.23 -0.37
C TYR A 80 7.27 -10.58 -0.73
N VAL A 81 6.35 -9.63 -0.59
CA VAL A 81 4.92 -9.85 -0.85
C VAL A 81 4.46 -8.87 -1.93
N ILE A 82 3.82 -9.38 -2.97
CA ILE A 82 3.19 -8.58 -4.02
C ILE A 82 1.69 -8.90 -4.10
N GLY A 83 0.89 -7.85 -3.97
CA GLY A 83 -0.57 -7.89 -4.13
C GLY A 83 -0.98 -7.53 -5.55
N MET A 84 -2.21 -7.89 -5.92
CA MET A 84 -2.82 -7.58 -7.22
C MET A 84 -4.18 -6.85 -7.06
N TYR A 85 -4.70 -6.72 -5.83
CA TYR A 85 -6.04 -6.16 -5.60
C TYR A 85 -6.22 -4.73 -6.15
N GLY A 86 -5.15 -3.93 -6.07
CA GLY A 86 -5.12 -2.56 -6.57
C GLY A 86 -5.03 -2.41 -8.09
N HIS A 87 -5.16 -3.50 -8.86
CA HIS A 87 -5.13 -3.44 -10.32
C HIS A 87 -6.51 -3.06 -10.90
N THR A 88 -6.50 -2.40 -12.06
CA THR A 88 -7.72 -2.06 -12.81
C THR A 88 -8.54 -3.33 -13.12
N PRO A 89 -9.89 -3.33 -13.06
CA PRO A 89 -10.82 -2.18 -13.00
C PRO A 89 -11.19 -1.66 -11.60
N HIS A 90 -10.51 -2.10 -10.54
CA HIS A 90 -10.77 -1.68 -9.16
C HIS A 90 -12.16 -2.07 -8.62
N ASP A 91 -12.73 -3.17 -9.12
CA ASP A 91 -14.03 -3.65 -8.65
C ASP A 91 -13.98 -4.01 -7.16
N LEU A 92 -15.14 -3.86 -6.50
CA LEU A 92 -15.34 -4.17 -5.10
C LEU A 92 -16.54 -5.11 -4.97
N ASN A 93 -16.42 -6.10 -4.10
CA ASN A 93 -17.54 -6.87 -3.61
C ASN A 93 -18.33 -6.00 -2.63
N LEU A 94 -19.41 -5.37 -3.10
CA LEU A 94 -20.16 -4.37 -2.32
C LEU A 94 -20.85 -4.94 -1.08
N ASN A 95 -21.11 -6.26 -1.04
CA ASN A 95 -21.66 -6.92 0.15
C ASN A 95 -20.64 -6.99 1.29
N LYS A 96 -19.34 -7.03 0.96
CA LYS A 96 -18.24 -7.10 1.93
C LYS A 96 -17.53 -5.76 2.14
N ARG A 97 -17.46 -4.95 1.08
CA ARG A 97 -16.74 -3.69 0.96
C ARG A 97 -17.67 -2.63 0.34
N PRO A 98 -18.71 -2.21 1.08
CA PRO A 98 -19.62 -1.17 0.60
C PRO A 98 -18.86 0.12 0.29
N ARG A 99 -19.38 0.95 -0.62
CA ARG A 99 -18.77 2.26 -0.89
C ARG A 99 -18.84 3.14 0.36
N THR A 100 -17.70 3.64 0.78
CA THR A 100 -17.52 4.55 1.92
C THR A 100 -17.11 5.95 1.45
N ILE A 101 -16.33 6.02 0.37
CA ILE A 101 -15.84 7.27 -0.22
C ILE A 101 -16.69 7.60 -1.44
N THR A 102 -17.12 8.85 -1.56
CA THR A 102 -17.86 9.37 -2.71
C THR A 102 -17.19 10.61 -3.24
N MET A 103 -17.16 10.75 -4.57
CA MET A 103 -16.56 11.90 -5.23
C MET A 103 -17.54 13.07 -5.30
N LEU A 104 -17.17 14.22 -4.72
CA LEU A 104 -18.00 15.44 -4.70
C LEU A 104 -17.64 16.46 -5.79
N GLY A 105 -16.59 16.19 -6.57
CA GLY A 105 -16.10 17.09 -7.61
C GLY A 105 -17.08 17.28 -8.77
N LYS A 106 -16.94 18.39 -9.50
CA LYS A 106 -17.72 18.61 -10.74
C LYS A 106 -17.32 17.62 -11.83
N PHE A 107 -16.02 17.44 -12.00
CA PHE A 107 -15.50 16.32 -12.78
C PHE A 107 -15.75 15.05 -11.97
N GLN A 108 -16.24 14.00 -12.60
CA GLN A 108 -16.59 12.73 -11.97
C GLN A 108 -15.80 11.63 -12.68
N ASP A 109 -15.16 10.75 -11.92
CA ASP A 109 -14.35 9.64 -12.44
C ASP A 109 -14.63 8.39 -11.62
N GLU A 110 -15.31 7.41 -12.23
CA GLU A 110 -15.67 6.17 -11.53
C GLU A 110 -14.44 5.35 -11.15
N GLY A 111 -13.40 5.33 -12.01
CA GLY A 111 -12.14 4.66 -11.73
C GLY A 111 -11.48 5.17 -10.45
N LEU A 112 -11.47 6.50 -10.26
CA LEU A 112 -10.96 7.15 -9.05
C LEU A 112 -11.80 6.80 -7.83
N GLU A 113 -13.14 6.88 -7.91
CA GLU A 113 -13.99 6.55 -6.78
C GLU A 113 -13.80 5.08 -6.35
N LYS A 114 -13.77 4.15 -7.33
CA LYS A 114 -13.49 2.73 -7.07
C LYS A 114 -12.12 2.53 -6.45
N ALA A 115 -11.06 3.11 -7.04
CA ALA A 115 -9.70 3.00 -6.51
C ALA A 115 -9.62 3.57 -5.08
N ALA A 116 -10.22 4.73 -4.81
CA ALA A 116 -10.25 5.34 -3.49
C ALA A 116 -10.94 4.42 -2.45
N ASN A 117 -12.08 3.84 -2.81
CA ASN A 117 -12.77 2.87 -1.95
C ASN A 117 -11.95 1.60 -1.73
N GLN A 118 -11.23 1.08 -2.74
CA GLN A 118 -10.29 -0.01 -2.52
C GLN A 118 -9.22 0.39 -1.49
N TYR A 119 -8.61 1.58 -1.64
CA TYR A 119 -7.59 2.07 -0.71
C TYR A 119 -8.09 2.20 0.73
N TYR A 120 -9.34 2.60 0.95
CA TYR A 120 -9.95 2.63 2.29
C TYR A 120 -9.80 1.27 3.00
N TYR A 121 -10.26 0.18 2.37
CA TYR A 121 -10.18 -1.17 2.95
C TYR A 121 -8.75 -1.73 2.97
N ARG A 122 -7.94 -1.42 1.94
CA ARG A 122 -6.55 -1.89 1.87
C ARG A 122 -5.70 -1.28 2.98
N THR A 123 -5.88 0.00 3.29
CA THR A 123 -5.08 0.67 4.33
C THR A 123 -5.34 0.09 5.71
N GLU A 124 -6.58 -0.31 6.03
CA GLU A 124 -6.90 -1.04 7.25
C GLU A 124 -6.16 -2.39 7.33
N ALA A 125 -6.22 -3.18 6.25
CA ALA A 125 -5.52 -4.46 6.15
C ALA A 125 -3.99 -4.31 6.27
N ILE A 126 -3.42 -3.31 5.61
CA ILE A 126 -1.98 -2.99 5.68
C ILE A 126 -1.60 -2.59 7.12
N ALA A 127 -2.41 -1.78 7.79
CA ALA A 127 -2.15 -1.38 9.17
C ALA A 127 -2.15 -2.59 10.13
N ALA A 128 -3.11 -3.52 9.97
CA ALA A 128 -3.13 -4.76 10.74
C ALA A 128 -1.90 -5.62 10.48
N TYR A 129 -1.50 -5.76 9.22
CA TYR A 129 -0.33 -6.52 8.80
C TYR A 129 0.97 -5.98 9.38
N VAL A 130 1.20 -4.67 9.26
CA VAL A 130 2.39 -3.98 9.80
C VAL A 130 2.47 -4.14 11.32
N LYS A 131 1.36 -3.93 12.03
CA LYS A 131 1.31 -4.12 13.49
C LYS A 131 1.65 -5.56 13.88
N GLY A 132 1.14 -6.52 13.13
CA GLY A 132 1.45 -7.94 13.31
C GLY A 132 2.94 -8.26 13.09
N LEU A 133 3.54 -7.75 12.02
CA LEU A 133 4.97 -7.94 11.74
C LEU A 133 5.85 -7.32 12.84
N ILE A 134 5.55 -6.10 13.28
CA ILE A 134 6.28 -5.44 14.38
C ILE A 134 6.19 -6.25 15.68
N ALA A 135 5.01 -6.81 15.97
CA ALA A 135 4.81 -7.65 17.16
C ALA A 135 5.57 -8.98 17.06
N ALA A 136 5.64 -9.57 15.86
CA ALA A 136 6.35 -10.82 15.62
C ALA A 136 7.87 -10.66 15.64
N ASP A 137 8.39 -9.59 15.04
CA ASP A 137 9.82 -9.23 15.07
C ASP A 137 10.00 -7.71 15.21
N PRO A 138 10.27 -7.20 16.43
CA PRO A 138 10.47 -5.78 16.67
C PRO A 138 11.82 -5.27 16.13
N LYS A 139 12.70 -6.13 15.62
CA LYS A 139 14.00 -5.78 15.04
C LYS A 139 14.04 -6.00 13.52
N SER A 140 12.88 -5.83 12.87
CA SER A 140 12.71 -5.95 11.43
C SER A 140 12.82 -4.61 10.70
N LEU A 141 13.11 -4.71 9.40
CA LEU A 141 12.92 -3.65 8.42
C LEU A 141 11.66 -3.98 7.61
N ILE A 142 10.68 -3.09 7.62
CA ILE A 142 9.45 -3.24 6.83
C ILE A 142 9.42 -2.08 5.83
N ILE A 143 9.29 -2.42 4.54
CA ILE A 143 9.16 -1.45 3.45
C ILE A 143 7.85 -1.73 2.72
N LEU A 144 6.97 -0.75 2.72
CA LEU A 144 5.76 -0.74 1.89
C LEU A 144 6.01 0.20 0.71
N VAL A 145 5.90 -0.30 -0.51
CA VAL A 145 6.15 0.48 -1.72
C VAL A 145 4.99 0.32 -2.70
N SER A 146 4.51 1.44 -3.22
CA SER A 146 3.61 1.46 -4.37
C SER A 146 4.45 1.39 -5.65
N ASP A 147 4.05 0.53 -6.58
CA ASP A 147 4.69 0.30 -7.87
C ASP A 147 4.48 1.47 -8.84
N HIS A 148 3.24 1.92 -8.99
CA HIS A 148 2.83 3.08 -9.78
C HIS A 148 1.46 3.62 -9.35
N LEU A 149 1.07 4.78 -9.89
CA LEU A 149 -0.29 5.29 -9.74
C LEU A 149 -1.31 4.35 -10.41
N PRO A 150 -2.52 4.19 -9.84
CA PRO A 150 -3.55 3.36 -10.44
C PRO A 150 -4.01 3.92 -11.79
N SER A 151 -4.32 3.04 -12.73
CA SER A 151 -4.99 3.44 -13.96
C SER A 151 -6.42 3.86 -13.65
N LEU A 152 -6.75 5.12 -13.92
CA LEU A 152 -8.11 5.65 -13.77
C LEU A 152 -8.91 5.43 -15.06
N SER A 153 -10.05 6.10 -15.22
CA SER A 153 -10.94 5.90 -16.38
C SER A 153 -10.32 6.35 -17.71
N GLY A 154 -9.25 7.16 -17.70
CA GLY A 154 -8.53 7.60 -18.90
C GLY A 154 -7.11 8.10 -18.63
N GLY A 155 -6.27 8.11 -19.67
CA GLY A 155 -4.85 8.52 -19.54
C GLY A 155 -4.65 10.01 -19.18
N GLN A 156 -5.67 10.84 -19.42
CA GLN A 156 -5.66 12.27 -19.14
C GLN A 156 -6.26 12.62 -17.78
N THR A 157 -6.92 11.67 -17.11
CA THR A 157 -7.70 11.91 -15.87
C THR A 157 -6.89 12.62 -14.78
N TYR A 158 -5.62 12.25 -14.57
CA TYR A 158 -4.77 12.92 -13.58
C TYR A 158 -4.50 14.40 -13.90
N GLN A 159 -4.43 14.76 -15.18
CA GLN A 159 -4.24 16.15 -15.61
C GLN A 159 -5.55 16.94 -15.44
N ASP A 160 -6.69 16.34 -15.78
CA ASP A 160 -8.02 16.95 -15.62
C ASP A 160 -8.36 17.19 -14.13
N LEU A 161 -7.91 16.29 -13.26
CA LEU A 161 -8.00 16.42 -11.80
C LEU A 161 -6.97 17.40 -11.21
N ASN A 162 -6.08 17.98 -12.03
CA ASN A 162 -4.98 18.82 -11.59
C ASN A 162 -4.12 18.16 -10.49
N TYR A 163 -3.81 16.87 -10.65
CA TYR A 163 -3.10 16.08 -9.64
C TYR A 163 -1.75 16.71 -9.29
N LEU A 164 -1.56 17.03 -8.01
CA LEU A 164 -0.38 17.74 -7.49
C LEU A 164 -0.03 19.01 -8.28
N ASP A 165 -1.05 19.84 -8.54
CA ASP A 165 -0.98 21.09 -9.28
C ASP A 165 -0.51 20.94 -10.73
N GLY A 166 -0.73 19.77 -11.34
CA GLY A 166 -0.37 19.51 -12.73
C GLY A 166 1.14 19.54 -12.99
N LYS A 167 1.97 19.38 -11.95
CA LYS A 167 3.43 19.40 -12.08
C LYS A 167 3.91 18.29 -13.02
N ILE A 168 4.80 18.64 -13.95
CA ILE A 168 5.42 17.68 -14.85
C ILE A 168 6.11 16.58 -14.03
N GLY A 169 5.79 15.33 -14.33
CA GLY A 169 6.35 14.16 -13.66
C GLY A 169 5.73 13.83 -12.30
N ALA A 170 4.72 14.58 -11.83
CA ALA A 170 3.97 14.24 -10.61
C ALA A 170 3.38 12.83 -10.64
N THR A 171 3.01 12.33 -11.82
CA THR A 171 2.47 10.98 -12.00
C THR A 171 3.50 9.87 -11.80
N PHE A 172 4.79 10.18 -11.70
CA PHE A 172 5.84 9.23 -11.33
C PHE A 172 6.12 9.21 -9.82
N LEU A 173 5.46 10.06 -9.03
CA LEU A 173 5.62 10.08 -7.58
C LEU A 173 4.67 9.08 -6.93
N ASN A 174 5.25 8.03 -6.35
CA ASN A 174 4.53 7.00 -5.59
C ASN A 174 4.80 7.14 -4.09
N ARG A 175 3.99 6.44 -3.29
CA ARG A 175 4.15 6.39 -1.83
C ARG A 175 5.07 5.24 -1.42
N ILE A 176 5.95 5.53 -0.46
CA ILE A 176 6.76 4.54 0.24
C ILE A 176 6.67 4.81 1.74
N TYR A 177 6.58 3.74 2.53
CA TYR A 177 6.66 3.77 3.99
C TYR A 177 7.76 2.83 4.44
N ILE A 178 8.67 3.33 5.27
CA ILE A 178 9.78 2.56 5.83
C ILE A 178 9.65 2.54 7.34
N ILE A 179 9.74 1.36 7.92
CA ILE A 179 9.67 1.14 9.36
C ILE A 179 10.91 0.34 9.75
N GLU A 180 11.73 0.92 10.61
CA GLU A 180 12.95 0.30 11.12
C GLU A 180 12.77 0.04 12.61
N ASN A 181 12.95 -1.21 13.04
CA ASN A 181 12.84 -1.62 14.43
C ASN A 181 11.53 -1.14 15.10
N GLY A 182 10.42 -1.30 14.38
CA GLY A 182 9.08 -0.87 14.84
C GLY A 182 8.82 0.63 14.80
N ARG A 183 9.72 1.44 14.24
CA ARG A 183 9.57 2.91 14.17
C ARG A 183 9.53 3.40 12.72
N PRO A 184 8.55 4.25 12.34
CA PRO A 184 8.56 4.89 11.03
C PRO A 184 9.82 5.74 10.84
N VAL A 185 10.47 5.61 9.69
CA VAL A 185 11.66 6.38 9.29
C VAL A 185 11.34 7.14 8.01
N ARG A 186 11.75 8.41 7.96
CA ARG A 186 11.61 9.26 6.80
C ARG A 186 12.87 9.17 5.92
N GLN A 187 12.66 9.10 4.62
CA GLN A 187 13.71 9.27 3.61
C GLN A 187 13.40 10.53 2.79
N ASN A 188 14.39 11.02 2.04
CA ASN A 188 14.13 11.99 0.98
C ASN A 188 13.28 11.33 -0.13
N THR A 189 12.94 12.09 -1.17
CA THR A 189 12.47 11.45 -2.41
C THR A 189 13.56 10.51 -2.92
N ILE A 190 13.20 9.24 -3.09
CA ILE A 190 14.10 8.18 -3.57
C ILE A 190 13.61 7.63 -4.91
N HIS A 191 14.46 6.88 -5.58
CA HIS A 191 14.05 6.03 -6.69
C HIS A 191 13.85 4.59 -6.22
N HIS A 192 13.06 3.79 -6.93
CA HIS A 192 12.87 2.37 -6.57
C HIS A 192 14.20 1.58 -6.57
N TYR A 193 15.16 1.95 -7.41
CA TYR A 193 16.49 1.31 -7.43
C TYR A 193 17.36 1.65 -6.20
N ASP A 194 16.93 2.59 -5.34
CA ASP A 194 17.61 2.89 -4.07
C ASP A 194 17.17 1.92 -2.96
N ILE A 195 16.04 1.20 -3.12
CA ILE A 195 15.51 0.26 -2.11
C ILE A 195 16.52 -0.84 -1.75
N PRO A 196 17.19 -1.52 -2.70
CA PRO A 196 18.22 -2.50 -2.35
C PRO A 196 19.35 -1.90 -1.50
N ARG A 197 19.72 -0.64 -1.73
CA ARG A 197 20.77 0.05 -0.95
C ARG A 197 20.31 0.35 0.48
N ILE A 198 19.04 0.72 0.65
CA ILE A 198 18.43 0.89 1.98
C ILE A 198 18.47 -0.43 2.76
N ILE A 199 18.05 -1.54 2.12
CA ILE A 199 18.06 -2.88 2.71
C ILE A 199 19.50 -3.29 3.10
N LEU A 200 20.47 -3.12 2.19
CA LEU A 200 21.88 -3.44 2.46
C LEU A 200 22.44 -2.59 3.60
N ASN A 201 22.11 -1.31 3.66
CA ASN A 201 22.56 -0.44 4.73
C ASN A 201 21.99 -0.86 6.09
N TYR A 202 20.70 -1.19 6.15
CA TYR A 202 20.07 -1.72 7.36
C TYR A 202 20.73 -3.03 7.79
N ALA A 203 20.83 -4.01 6.88
CA ALA A 203 21.39 -5.34 7.16
C ALA A 203 22.85 -5.29 7.62
N THR A 204 23.62 -4.31 7.14
CA THR A 204 25.03 -4.10 7.50
C THR A 204 25.24 -3.09 8.63
N ARG A 205 24.17 -2.66 9.31
CA ARG A 205 24.21 -1.71 10.43
C ARG A 205 24.96 -0.41 10.07
N GLY A 206 24.59 0.15 8.92
CA GLY A 206 25.15 1.40 8.42
C GLY A 206 26.50 1.25 7.70
N LYS A 207 27.12 0.06 7.66
CA LYS A 207 28.45 -0.11 7.04
C LYS A 207 28.40 0.20 5.55
N TYR A 208 27.37 -0.24 4.84
CA TYR A 208 27.23 0.00 3.40
C TYR A 208 27.32 1.49 3.05
N CYS A 209 26.56 2.36 3.71
CA CYS A 209 26.60 3.80 3.41
C CYS A 209 27.83 4.54 3.98
N ARG A 210 28.63 3.91 4.85
CA ARG A 210 29.96 4.44 5.21
C ARG A 210 30.99 4.19 4.11
N GLU A 211 30.78 3.17 3.29
CA GLU A 211 31.72 2.73 2.23
C GLU A 211 31.23 3.11 0.82
N HIS A 212 29.94 3.44 0.66
CA HIS A 212 29.30 3.78 -0.61
C HIS A 212 28.44 5.04 -0.49
N ALA A 213 28.26 5.75 -1.61
CA ALA A 213 27.38 6.92 -1.66
C ALA A 213 25.91 6.53 -1.50
N CYS A 214 25.26 7.08 -0.47
CA CYS A 214 23.83 6.90 -0.21
C CYS A 214 23.15 8.27 -0.12
N ASN A 215 22.43 8.65 -1.18
CA ASN A 215 21.80 9.97 -1.28
C ASN A 215 20.33 9.98 -0.82
N PHE A 216 19.84 8.87 -0.26
CA PHE A 216 18.43 8.70 0.11
C PHE A 216 18.09 9.15 1.55
N THR A 217 19.09 9.21 2.45
CA THR A 217 18.87 9.54 3.86
C THR A 217 18.43 10.99 4.04
N ALA A 218 17.22 11.18 4.58
CA ALA A 218 16.84 12.46 5.18
C ALA A 218 17.61 12.64 6.50
N HIS A 219 17.98 13.87 6.86
CA HIS A 219 18.52 14.13 8.19
C HIS A 219 17.48 13.71 9.25
N ASP A 220 17.87 12.81 10.15
CA ASP A 220 17.04 12.16 11.17
C ASP A 220 16.10 13.15 11.86
N THR A 221 14.85 13.21 11.39
CA THR A 221 13.79 13.89 12.13
C THR A 221 12.83 12.79 12.59
N PRO A 222 12.82 12.44 13.88
CA PRO A 222 11.83 11.54 14.43
C PRO A 222 10.44 12.04 14.04
N VAL A 223 9.62 11.16 13.45
CA VAL A 223 8.23 11.50 13.15
C VAL A 223 7.49 11.58 14.48
N THR A 224 7.23 12.80 14.95
CA THR A 224 6.44 13.00 16.17
C THR A 224 5.00 12.57 15.90
N GLN A 225 4.32 12.00 16.89
CA GLN A 225 2.88 11.66 16.76
C GLN A 225 2.01 12.87 16.38
N THR A 226 2.48 14.09 16.67
CA THR A 226 1.85 15.35 16.26
C THR A 226 2.02 15.67 14.78
N ALA A 227 3.06 15.17 14.10
CA ALA A 227 3.32 15.50 12.70
C ALA A 227 2.19 15.05 11.77
N PHE A 228 1.55 13.92 12.05
CA PHE A 228 0.36 13.46 11.31
C PHE A 228 -0.95 14.03 11.84
N ARG A 229 -0.94 14.60 13.06
CA ARG A 229 -2.14 15.16 13.67
C ARG A 229 -2.56 16.43 12.93
N ASP A 230 -1.61 17.28 12.59
CA ASP A 230 -1.92 18.54 11.90
C ASP A 230 -2.38 18.25 10.46
N ASP A 231 -1.68 17.38 9.72
CA ASP A 231 -2.12 16.91 8.39
C ASP A 231 -3.52 16.25 8.44
N TYR A 232 -3.78 15.42 9.46
CA TYR A 232 -5.09 14.82 9.67
C TYR A 232 -6.16 15.87 9.98
N LEU A 233 -5.88 16.82 10.87
CA LEU A 233 -6.80 17.89 11.23
C LEU A 233 -7.06 18.82 10.03
N ASP A 234 -6.07 19.07 9.18
CA ASP A 234 -6.21 19.85 7.96
C ASP A 234 -7.14 19.14 6.96
N ILE A 235 -6.91 17.85 6.70
CA ILE A 235 -7.81 17.03 5.87
C ILE A 235 -9.23 17.04 6.45
N MET A 236 -9.37 16.86 7.77
CA MET A 236 -10.67 16.86 8.43
C MET A 236 -11.34 18.24 8.40
N SER A 237 -10.61 19.33 8.51
CA SER A 237 -11.15 20.69 8.44
C SER A 237 -11.73 20.97 7.05
N GLN A 238 -11.02 20.58 5.99
CA GLN A 238 -11.48 20.72 4.61
C GLN A 238 -12.69 19.83 4.32
N ALA A 239 -12.74 18.62 4.90
CA ALA A 239 -13.89 17.74 4.81
C ALA A 239 -15.14 18.30 5.54
N MET A 240 -14.95 18.99 6.67
CA MET A 240 -16.05 19.62 7.41
C MET A 240 -16.54 20.92 6.74
N ASP A 241 -15.67 21.71 6.14
CA ASP A 241 -16.05 22.92 5.41
C ASP A 241 -16.90 22.61 4.17
N ALA A 242 -16.64 21.50 3.48
CA ALA A 242 -17.47 21.02 2.37
C ALA A 242 -18.91 20.65 2.80
N GLY A 243 -19.13 20.32 4.07
CA GLY A 243 -20.46 20.06 4.65
C GLY A 243 -21.22 21.33 5.06
N SER A 244 -20.55 22.47 5.17
CA SER A 244 -21.15 23.73 5.63
C SER A 244 -21.87 24.54 4.54
N ALA A 245 -21.74 24.13 3.27
CA ALA A 245 -22.35 24.81 2.13
C ALA A 245 -23.85 24.47 1.91
N ILE A 246 -24.49 23.74 2.82
CA ILE A 246 -25.96 23.68 2.87
C ILE A 246 -26.43 24.92 3.62
N ARG A 247 -26.58 26.04 2.89
CA ARG A 247 -27.37 27.17 3.38
C ARG A 247 -28.78 26.65 3.65
N LEU A 248 -29.12 26.56 4.93
CA LEU A 248 -30.47 26.42 5.43
C LEU A 248 -31.35 27.47 4.74
N PHE A 249 -32.29 26.99 3.93
CA PHE A 249 -33.44 27.78 3.52
C PHE A 249 -34.11 28.30 4.79
N ASP A 250 -34.16 29.61 4.95
CA ASP A 250 -34.95 30.30 5.98
C ASP A 250 -36.42 30.31 5.52
N PRO A 251 -37.34 29.58 6.18
CA PRO A 251 -38.76 29.68 5.91
C PRO A 251 -39.36 30.63 6.95
N LYS A 252 -39.36 31.94 6.66
CA LYS A 252 -40.23 32.90 7.34
C LYS A 252 -41.11 33.66 6.37
N ALA A 253 -42.35 33.17 6.35
CA ALA A 253 -43.59 33.92 6.47
C ALA A 253 -43.92 34.96 5.38
N GLN A 254 -44.94 34.59 4.60
CA GLN A 254 -45.92 35.49 4.01
C GLN A 254 -46.39 36.57 4.99
N CYS A 255 -46.48 37.82 4.53
CA CYS A 255 -47.71 38.63 4.59
C CYS A 255 -47.55 40.00 3.90
N VAL A 256 -48.70 40.55 3.49
CA VAL A 256 -49.01 41.89 2.96
C VAL A 256 -48.77 42.04 1.44
N GLN A 257 -49.77 42.30 0.57
CA GLN A 257 -51.15 42.79 0.70
C GLN A 257 -52.01 42.20 -0.43
#